data_AF-A0A382UCS5-F1
#
_entry.id   AF-A0A382UCS5-F1
#
_cell.length_a   1.000
_cell.length_b   1.000
_cell.length_c   1.000
_cell.angle_alpha   90.00
_cell.angle_beta   90.00
_cell.angle_gamma   90.00
#
_symmetry.space_group_name_H-M   'P 1'
#
loop_
_entity.id
_entity.type
_entity.pdbx_description
1 polymer ?
#
loop_
_entity_poly.entity_id
_entity_poly.type
_entity_poly.pdbx_seq_one_letter_code
_entity_poly.pdbx_strand_id
1 'polypeptide(L)' 'MYEDTVVEKDEHKKSKQYKKLSPKMKDAVDAIFKKMDAKPSDFLNTFEKTINDVSKKFKVPEKKVMDYFEKEMLSI' A
#
# COMPACT_ATOMS: atom_id res chain seq x y z
N MET A 1 -12.84 -18.82 12.19
CA MET A 1 -13.34 -17.44 12.25
C MET A 1 -12.25 -16.59 11.64
N TYR A 2 -12.40 -16.19 10.37
CA TYR A 2 -11.51 -15.19 9.81
C TYR A 2 -12.02 -13.88 10.38
N GLU A 3 -11.34 -13.39 11.42
CA GLU A 3 -11.59 -12.07 11.97
C GLU A 3 -11.63 -11.10 10.79
N ASP A 4 -12.72 -10.34 10.73
CA ASP A 4 -12.91 -9.17 9.90
C ASP A 4 -11.73 -8.22 10.17
N THR A 5 -10.61 -8.43 9.47
CA THR A 5 -9.57 -7.41 9.30
C THR A 5 -10.11 -6.40 8.29
N VAL A 6 -11.24 -5.81 8.63
CA VAL A 6 -11.75 -4.60 7.98
C VAL A 6 -10.79 -3.51 8.43
N VAL A 7 -9.63 -3.45 7.78
CA VAL A 7 -8.79 -2.25 7.79
C VAL A 7 -9.73 -1.14 7.39
N GLU A 8 -10.01 -0.22 8.31
CA GLU A 8 -10.94 0.86 8.02
C GLU A 8 -10.46 1.57 6.77
N LYS A 9 -11.38 1.89 5.86
CA LYS A 9 -11.05 2.64 4.65
C LYS A 9 -10.23 3.87 5.05
N ASP A 10 -9.04 4.00 4.47
CA ASP A 10 -8.05 5.05 4.74
C ASP A 10 -7.25 4.96 6.06
N GLU A 11 -7.27 3.86 6.80
CA GLU A 11 -6.48 3.69 8.03
C GLU A 11 -4.97 3.89 7.79
N HIS A 12 -4.47 3.44 6.64
CA HIS A 12 -3.08 3.63 6.22
C HIS A 12 -2.66 5.10 6.18
N LYS A 13 -3.59 6.03 5.95
CA LYS A 13 -3.29 7.48 5.92
C LYS A 13 -3.01 8.05 7.31
N LYS A 14 -3.47 7.39 8.37
CA LYS A 14 -3.26 7.82 9.77
C LYS A 14 -1.85 7.48 10.26
N SER A 15 -1.15 6.55 9.60
CA SER A 15 0.14 6.03 10.03
C SER A 15 1.25 7.10 10.06
N LYS A 16 2.23 6.92 10.95
CA LYS A 16 3.41 7.80 11.03
C LYS A 16 4.30 7.65 9.80
N GLN A 17 4.35 6.48 9.17
CA GLN A 17 5.15 6.27 7.97
C GLN A 17 4.52 6.98 6.77
N TYR A 18 3.20 6.89 6.60
CA TYR A 18 2.48 7.55 5.51
C TYR A 18 2.67 9.05 5.57
N LYS A 19 2.51 9.64 6.76
CA LYS A 19 2.67 11.10 6.95
C LYS A 19 4.05 11.61 6.52
N LYS A 20 5.10 10.80 6.68
CA LYS A 20 6.50 11.11 6.28
C LYS A 20 6.77 10.96 4.79
N LEU A 21 5.89 10.31 4.03
CA LEU A 21 6.06 10.15 2.59
C LEU A 21 5.90 11.48 1.85
N SER A 22 6.62 11.62 0.73
CA SER A 22 6.41 12.71 -0.21
C SER A 22 5.03 12.60 -0.87
N PRO A 23 4.44 13.70 -1.40
CA PRO A 23 3.12 13.67 -2.03
C PRO A 23 2.97 12.59 -3.10
N LYS A 24 3.97 12.44 -3.98
CA LYS A 24 3.97 11.39 -5.02
C LYS A 24 4.00 9.97 -4.45
N MET A 25 4.68 9.75 -3.33
CA MET A 25 4.66 8.45 -2.66
C MET A 25 3.31 8.17 -2.00
N LYS A 26 2.68 9.19 -1.41
CA LYS A 26 1.33 9.06 -0.86
C LYS A 26 0.34 8.65 -1.95
N ASP A 27 0.39 9.29 -3.12
CA ASP A 27 -0.47 8.94 -4.25
C ASP A 27 -0.24 7.50 -4.74
N ALA A 28 1.02 7.05 -4.76
CA ALA A 28 1.39 5.68 -5.10
C ALA A 28 0.80 4.67 -4.09
N VAL A 29 1.03 4.91 -2.80
CA VAL A 29 0.52 4.06 -1.72
C VAL A 29 -1.01 4.01 -1.73
N ASP A 30 -1.68 5.15 -1.88
CA ASP A 30 -3.14 5.22 -1.97
C ASP A 30 -3.70 4.41 -3.15
N ALA A 31 -3.03 4.44 -4.29
CA ALA A 31 -3.43 3.63 -5.45
C ALA A 31 -3.31 2.12 -5.20
N ILE A 32 -2.35 1.71 -4.37
CA ILE A 32 -2.13 0.31 -3.99
C ILE A 32 -3.21 -0.13 -3.00
N PHE A 33 -3.45 0.64 -1.93
CA PHE A 33 -4.52 0.37 -0.97
C PHE A 33 -5.88 0.29 -1.65
N LYS A 34 -6.16 1.18 -2.62
CA LYS A 34 -7.41 1.11 -3.38
C LYS A 34 -7.57 -0.20 -4.18
N LYS A 35 -6.47 -0.75 -4.70
CA LYS A 35 -6.49 -2.05 -5.39
C LYS A 35 -6.66 -3.21 -4.41
N MET A 36 -6.02 -3.12 -3.24
CA MET A 36 -6.16 -4.09 -2.15
C MET A 36 -7.60 -4.12 -1.64
N ASP A 37 -8.20 -2.97 -1.32
CA ASP A 37 -9.59 -2.86 -0.85
C ASP A 37 -10.60 -3.39 -1.87
N ALA A 38 -10.34 -3.17 -3.16
CA ALA A 38 -11.25 -3.60 -4.21
C ALA A 38 -11.28 -5.13 -4.35
N LYS A 39 -10.11 -5.80 -4.28
CA LYS A 39 -9.96 -7.25 -4.41
C LYS A 39 -8.72 -7.74 -3.67
N PRO A 40 -8.79 -8.02 -2.36
CA PRO A 40 -7.63 -8.38 -1.56
C PRO A 40 -7.02 -9.73 -1.96
N SER A 41 -7.86 -10.70 -2.36
CA SER A 41 -7.40 -12.03 -2.80
C SER A 41 -6.57 -11.96 -4.09
N ASP A 42 -6.99 -11.15 -5.07
CA ASP A 42 -6.24 -10.94 -6.31
C ASP A 42 -4.96 -10.13 -6.07
N PHE A 43 -5.03 -9.19 -5.13
CA PHE A 43 -3.91 -8.33 -4.76
C PHE A 43 -2.73 -9.13 -4.19
N LEU A 44 -2.96 -10.08 -3.28
CA LEU A 44 -1.88 -10.91 -2.73
C LEU A 44 -1.13 -11.68 -3.82
N ASN A 45 -1.85 -12.22 -4.80
CA ASN A 45 -1.25 -12.95 -5.93
C ASN A 45 -0.53 -12.02 -6.93
N THR A 46 -0.86 -10.73 -6.93
CA THR A 46 -0.34 -9.75 -7.89
C THR A 46 0.36 -8.57 -7.20
N PHE A 47 0.84 -8.78 -5.97
CA PHE A 47 1.34 -7.72 -5.11
C PHE A 47 2.53 -7.01 -5.75
N GLU A 48 3.59 -7.76 -6.07
CA GLU A 48 4.80 -7.24 -6.72
C GLU A 48 4.48 -6.54 -8.05
N LYS A 49 3.60 -7.13 -8.86
CA LYS A 49 3.18 -6.53 -10.13
C LYS A 49 2.48 -5.19 -9.90
N THR A 50 1.60 -5.12 -8.89
CA THR A 50 0.91 -3.88 -8.54
C THR A 50 1.88 -2.82 -8.04
N ILE A 51 2.86 -3.19 -7.23
CA ILE A 51 3.93 -2.30 -6.77
C ILE A 51 4.72 -1.76 -7.96
N ASN A 52 5.10 -2.62 -8.90
CA ASN A 52 5.83 -2.25 -10.10
C ASN A 52 5.04 -1.27 -10.99
N ASP A 53 3.79 -1.61 -11.30
CA ASP A 53 2.89 -0.79 -12.13
C ASP A 53 2.68 0.61 -11.54
N VAL A 54 2.41 0.67 -10.24
CA VAL A 54 2.21 1.93 -9.52
C VAL A 54 3.50 2.73 -9.46
N SER A 55 4.62 2.08 -9.18
CA SER A 55 5.93 2.75 -9.10
C SER A 55 6.31 3.42 -10.42
N LYS A 56 6.07 2.73 -11.54
CA LYS A 56 6.22 3.30 -12.88
C LYS A 56 5.26 4.46 -13.13
N LYS A 57 3.99 4.30 -12.77
CA LYS A 57 2.95 5.33 -12.97
C LYS A 57 3.23 6.63 -12.23
N PHE A 58 3.64 6.54 -10.96
CA PHE A 58 3.90 7.69 -10.10
C PHE A 58 5.37 8.16 -10.14
N LYS A 59 6.22 7.46 -10.93
CA LYS A 59 7.67 7.71 -11.05
C LYS A 59 8.36 7.72 -9.70
N VAL A 60 8.07 6.70 -8.90
CA VAL A 60 8.66 6.49 -7.57
C VAL A 60 9.47 5.20 -7.54
N PRO A 61 10.50 5.09 -6.67
CA PRO A 61 11.30 3.87 -6.60
C PRO A 61 10.51 2.71 -6.00
N GLU A 62 10.40 1.58 -6.73
CA GLU A 62 9.73 0.35 -6.30
C GLU A 62 10.16 -0.09 -4.90
N LYS A 63 11.47 -0.09 -4.65
CA LYS A 63 12.05 -0.43 -3.35
C LYS A 63 11.48 0.42 -2.21
N LYS A 64 11.27 1.72 -2.40
CA LYS A 64 10.71 2.59 -1.35
C LYS A 64 9.25 2.29 -1.08
N VAL A 65 8.51 1.86 -2.10
CA VAL A 65 7.12 1.44 -1.95
C VAL A 65 7.08 0.14 -1.16
N MET A 66 7.90 -0.85 -1.53
CA MET A 66 8.02 -2.12 -0.83
C MET A 66 8.44 -1.93 0.64
N ASP A 67 9.51 -1.17 0.89
CA ASP A 67 10.00 -0.85 2.23
C ASP A 67 8.92 -0.19 3.11
N TYR A 68 8.02 0.61 2.51
CA TYR A 68 6.90 1.22 3.23
C TYR A 68 5.89 0.15 3.64
N PHE A 69 5.45 -0.71 2.72
CA PHE A 69 4.48 -1.76 3.02
C PHE A 69 5.03 -2.78 4.02
N GLU A 70 6.29 -3.16 3.90
CA GLU A 70 6.95 -4.02 4.90
C GLU A 70 6.90 -3.40 6.30
N LYS A 71 7.23 -2.11 6.43
CA LYS A 71 7.18 -1.41 7.72
C LYS A 71 5.76 -1.28 8.27
N GLU A 72 4.78 -1.06 7.40
CA GLU A 72 3.39 -0.92 7.84
C GLU A 72 2.80 -2.27 8.28
N MET A 73 3.10 -3.35 7.55
CA MET A 73 2.65 -4.70 7.88
C MET A 73 3.39 -5.32 9.07
N LEU A 74 4.68 -4.98 9.28
CA LEU A 74 5.45 -5.39 10.47
C LEU A 74 5.12 -4.56 11.72
N SER A 75 4.41 -3.44 11.55
CA SER A 75 4.03 -2.54 12.65
C SER A 75 2.59 -2.77 13.14
N ILE A 76 1.90 -3.79 12.59
CA ILE A 76 0.60 -4.31 13.03
C ILE A 76 0.82 -5.48 14.00
#